data_AF-A0A7S1GIN2-F1
#
_entry.id   AF-A0A7S1GIN2-F1
#
_cell.length_a   1.000
_cell.length_b   1.000
_cell.length_c   1.000
_cell.angle_alpha   90.00
_cell.angle_beta   90.00
_cell.angle_gamma   90.00
#
_symmetry.space_group_name_H-M   'P 1'
#
loop_
_entity.id
_entity.type
_entity.pdbx_description
1 polymer ?
#
loop_
_entity_poly.entity_id
_entity_poly.type
_entity_poly.pdbx_seq_one_letter_code
_entity_poly.pdbx_strand_id
1 'polypeptide(L)'
;GFFSSSPSFSSDLPSFAPTKVPSQSSLPSFKPTTPPSGYPTITGSPTIVQTLITLVLSLDNYPSETRWYLSDTGGVRVASGGPYNFNPASLVVNRTFSVNLNHNYSLTVSDAAGDGICCAYGRGSIFLYLGRTESSETIL
;
A
#
# COMPACT_ATOMS: atom_id res chain seq x y z
N GLY A 1 -1.81 57.40 0.71
CA GLY A 1 -0.93 58.39 0.08
C GLY A 1 0.34 57.69 -0.35
N PHE A 2 0.67 57.85 -1.62
CA PHE A 2 1.94 57.61 -2.31
C PHE A 2 2.32 56.18 -2.75
N PHE A 3 2.39 56.09 -4.07
CA PHE A 3 2.82 55.05 -4.99
C PHE A 3 4.34 54.91 -5.02
N SER A 4 4.86 53.79 -5.55
CA SER A 4 5.82 53.79 -6.67
C SER A 4 6.35 52.37 -6.90
N SER A 5 5.83 51.59 -7.85
CA SER A 5 6.22 51.49 -9.28
C SER A 5 7.65 51.00 -9.55
N SER A 6 7.69 49.90 -10.31
CA SER A 6 8.80 49.15 -10.88
C SER A 6 9.72 49.97 -11.78
N PRO A 7 10.99 49.57 -11.98
CA PRO A 7 11.78 50.01 -13.11
C PRO A 7 11.63 49.06 -14.31
N SER A 8 11.05 49.59 -15.39
CA SER A 8 11.08 49.04 -16.74
C SER A 8 12.37 49.46 -17.44
N PHE A 9 13.20 48.49 -17.86
CA PHE A 9 14.31 48.76 -18.77
C PHE A 9 13.82 48.65 -20.22
N SER A 10 13.99 49.77 -20.95
CA SER A 10 13.82 49.88 -22.40
C SER A 10 15.18 49.73 -23.05
N SER A 11 15.27 48.98 -24.16
CA SER A 11 16.38 49.10 -25.09
C SER A 11 15.95 48.64 -26.48
N ASP A 12 16.02 49.58 -27.40
CA ASP A 12 15.53 49.59 -28.77
C ASP A 12 16.08 48.48 -29.70
N LEU A 13 15.27 48.19 -30.72
CA LEU A 13 15.54 47.39 -31.91
C LEU A 13 16.60 48.02 -32.83
N PRO A 14 17.31 47.20 -33.62
CA PRO A 14 17.64 47.56 -35.00
C PRO A 14 16.91 46.66 -36.01
N SER A 15 16.36 47.31 -37.04
CA SER A 15 15.66 46.73 -38.20
C SER A 15 16.66 46.35 -39.29
N PHE A 16 16.60 45.11 -39.78
CA PHE A 16 17.20 44.71 -41.05
C PHE A 16 16.18 43.90 -41.87
N ALA A 17 15.80 44.46 -43.02
CA ALA A 17 15.06 43.78 -44.09
C ALA A 17 16.05 43.32 -45.20
N PRO A 18 15.60 42.75 -46.34
CA PRO A 18 15.51 41.31 -46.60
C PRO A 18 16.47 40.84 -47.72
N THR A 19 16.76 39.53 -47.81
CA THR A 19 17.31 38.92 -49.03
C THR A 19 16.61 37.60 -49.39
N LYS A 20 16.31 37.46 -50.68
CA LYS A 20 15.47 36.47 -51.34
C LYS A 20 16.31 35.27 -51.86
N VAL A 21 15.94 34.03 -51.46
CA VAL A 21 15.88 32.74 -52.24
C VAL A 21 17.23 32.13 -52.73
N PRO A 22 17.50 30.80 -52.57
CA PRO A 22 16.99 29.74 -53.48
C PRO A 22 16.49 28.43 -52.84
N SER A 23 15.80 27.69 -53.71
CA SER A 23 15.02 26.47 -53.52
C SER A 23 15.86 25.20 -53.32
N GLN A 24 15.27 24.27 -52.54
CA GLN A 24 15.44 22.80 -52.52
C GLN A 24 16.85 22.19 -52.45
N SER A 25 17.10 21.48 -51.35
CA SER A 25 17.86 20.23 -51.37
C SER A 25 17.02 19.16 -50.67
N SER A 26 16.52 18.19 -51.43
CA SER A 26 15.81 17.02 -50.92
C SER A 26 16.72 16.20 -50.01
N LEU A 27 16.41 16.17 -48.72
CA LEU A 27 17.07 15.26 -47.78
C LEU A 27 16.75 13.80 -48.18
N PRO A 28 17.74 12.89 -48.21
CA PRO A 28 17.46 11.48 -48.45
C PRO A 28 16.59 10.93 -47.31
N SER A 29 15.50 10.24 -47.65
CA SER A 29 14.70 9.48 -46.70
C SER A 29 15.54 8.33 -46.16
N PHE A 30 16.11 8.49 -44.97
CA PHE A 30 16.57 7.35 -44.18
C PHE A 30 15.33 6.55 -43.79
N LYS A 31 15.03 5.53 -44.59
CA LYS A 31 14.06 4.49 -44.23
C LYS A 31 14.37 4.04 -42.79
N PRO A 32 13.40 4.05 -41.86
CA PRO A 32 13.61 3.51 -40.53
C PRO A 32 13.97 2.02 -40.66
N THR A 33 15.22 1.68 -40.37
CA THR A 33 15.63 0.31 -40.14
C THR A 33 15.04 -0.08 -38.79
N THR A 34 14.11 -1.04 -38.80
CA THR A 34 13.57 -1.64 -37.57
C THR A 34 14.74 -2.07 -36.66
N PRO A 35 14.75 -1.68 -35.37
CA PRO A 35 15.75 -2.18 -34.43
C PRO A 35 15.73 -3.72 -34.42
N PRO A 36 16.89 -4.41 -34.33
CA PRO A 36 16.89 -5.86 -34.18
C PRO A 36 16.18 -6.25 -32.87
N SER A 37 15.21 -7.15 -33.00
CA SER A 37 14.42 -7.76 -31.92
C SER A 37 15.26 -8.72 -31.08
N GLY A 38 16.25 -8.19 -30.36
CA GLY A 38 17.20 -8.96 -29.56
C GLY A 38 17.32 -8.52 -28.11
N TYR A 39 16.50 -7.59 -27.63
CA TYR A 39 16.44 -7.32 -26.20
C TYR A 39 15.76 -8.49 -25.49
N PRO A 40 16.35 -9.03 -24.41
CA PRO A 40 15.67 -10.04 -23.61
C PRO A 40 14.39 -9.43 -23.05
N THR A 41 13.24 -9.94 -23.51
CA THR A 41 11.97 -9.66 -22.86
C THR A 41 12.04 -10.35 -21.51
N ILE A 42 12.33 -9.60 -20.44
CA ILE A 42 12.19 -10.09 -19.07
C ILE A 42 10.68 -10.16 -18.80
N THR A 43 10.01 -11.17 -19.35
CA THR A 43 8.62 -11.49 -19.02
C THR A 43 8.59 -12.31 -17.74
N GLY A 44 9.15 -11.74 -16.67
CA GLY A 44 8.99 -12.31 -15.34
C GLY A 44 7.57 -12.04 -14.89
N SER A 45 6.71 -13.05 -14.94
CA SER A 45 5.47 -13.01 -14.17
C SER A 45 5.84 -12.72 -12.70
N PRO A 46 5.15 -11.80 -12.00
CA PRO A 46 5.49 -11.50 -10.61
C PRO A 46 5.41 -12.80 -9.81
N THR A 47 6.55 -13.22 -9.25
CA THR A 47 6.57 -14.38 -8.35
C THR A 47 5.82 -13.98 -7.10
N ILE A 48 4.64 -14.58 -6.90
CA ILE A 48 3.88 -14.37 -5.66
C ILE A 48 4.59 -15.13 -4.56
N VAL A 49 5.27 -14.40 -3.67
CA VAL A 49 5.86 -14.97 -2.46
C VAL A 49 4.79 -14.89 -1.37
N GLN A 50 4.28 -16.04 -0.93
CA GLN A 50 3.29 -16.10 0.14
C GLN A 50 3.96 -16.38 1.48
N THR A 51 3.42 -15.80 2.54
CA THR A 51 3.73 -16.15 3.93
C THR A 51 2.45 -16.30 4.74
N LEU A 52 2.58 -16.76 5.97
CA LEU A 52 1.47 -16.79 6.93
C LEU A 52 1.58 -15.62 7.89
N ILE A 53 0.43 -15.13 8.33
CA ILE A 53 0.30 -14.27 9.50
C ILE A 53 -0.60 -15.00 10.50
N THR A 54 -0.18 -15.01 11.76
CA THR A 54 -0.99 -15.48 12.88
C THR A 54 -1.41 -14.31 13.75
N LEU A 55 -2.72 -14.14 13.90
CA LEU A 55 -3.37 -13.20 14.78
C LEU A 55 -3.83 -13.93 16.05
N VAL A 56 -3.39 -13.44 17.21
CA VAL A 56 -3.82 -13.91 18.52
C VAL A 56 -4.53 -12.76 19.24
N LEU A 57 -5.83 -12.91 19.48
CA LEU A 57 -6.64 -12.00 20.27
C LEU A 57 -6.95 -12.66 21.61
N SER A 58 -6.57 -12.02 22.70
CA SER A 58 -7.24 -12.21 23.98
C SER A 58 -8.35 -11.18 24.05
N LEU A 59 -9.60 -11.64 24.12
CA LEU A 59 -10.80 -10.83 24.27
C LEU A 59 -10.93 -10.39 25.74
N ASP A 60 -11.61 -9.27 25.96
CA ASP A 60 -12.06 -8.84 27.28
C ASP A 60 -13.38 -9.54 27.67
N ASN A 61 -14.06 -9.03 28.71
CA ASN A 61 -15.31 -9.64 29.17
C ASN A 61 -16.49 -9.39 28.22
N TYR A 62 -16.32 -8.60 27.16
CA TYR A 62 -17.34 -8.25 26.17
C TYR A 62 -16.94 -8.66 24.73
N PRO A 63 -16.71 -9.97 24.50
CA PRO A 63 -16.21 -10.48 23.22
C PRO A 63 -17.13 -10.17 22.02
N SER A 64 -18.41 -9.94 22.25
CA SER A 64 -19.40 -9.58 21.21
C SER A 64 -19.15 -8.21 20.59
N GLU A 65 -18.36 -7.36 21.24
CA GLU A 65 -18.08 -5.99 20.80
C GLU A 65 -16.84 -5.92 19.90
N THR A 66 -15.94 -6.89 20.05
CA THR A 66 -14.69 -6.97 19.28
C THR A 66 -14.92 -7.51 17.87
N ARG A 67 -14.48 -6.74 16.88
CA ARG A 67 -14.36 -7.15 15.47
C ARG A 67 -12.99 -6.79 14.93
N TRP A 68 -12.54 -7.49 13.91
CA TRP A 68 -11.29 -7.14 13.23
C TRP A 68 -11.33 -7.49 11.75
N TYR A 69 -10.47 -6.82 10.99
CA TYR A 69 -10.17 -7.17 9.62
C TYR A 69 -8.76 -6.77 9.25
N LEU A 70 -8.17 -7.52 8.32
CA LEU A 70 -6.90 -7.21 7.69
C LEU A 70 -7.18 -6.77 6.24
N SER A 71 -6.64 -5.63 5.85
CA SER A 71 -6.74 -5.12 4.48
C SER A 71 -5.35 -4.94 3.86
N ASP A 72 -5.25 -5.13 2.55
CA ASP A 72 -4.07 -4.71 1.78
C ASP A 72 -4.07 -3.20 1.50
N THR A 73 -3.01 -2.70 0.87
CA THR A 73 -2.89 -1.28 0.47
C THR A 73 -3.95 -0.82 -0.54
N GLY A 74 -4.60 -1.73 -1.24
CA GLY A 74 -5.73 -1.45 -2.12
C GLY A 74 -7.06 -1.34 -1.39
N GLY A 75 -7.09 -1.59 -0.07
CA GLY A 75 -8.29 -1.60 0.75
C GLY A 75 -9.06 -2.93 0.70
N VAL A 76 -8.55 -3.94 0.00
CA VAL A 76 -9.21 -5.25 -0.10
C VAL A 76 -9.04 -5.98 1.23
N ARG A 77 -10.15 -6.41 1.83
CA ARG A 77 -10.12 -7.23 3.05
C ARG A 77 -9.70 -8.66 2.71
N VAL A 78 -8.55 -9.06 3.24
CA VAL A 78 -7.98 -10.41 3.03
C VAL A 78 -8.33 -11.38 4.17
N ALA A 79 -8.65 -10.86 5.35
CA ALA A 79 -9.11 -11.64 6.49
C ALA A 79 -10.02 -10.80 7.40
N SER A 80 -10.92 -11.45 8.14
CA SER A 80 -11.76 -10.79 9.16
C SER A 80 -12.29 -11.77 10.21
N GLY A 81 -12.78 -11.23 11.32
CA GLY A 81 -13.40 -12.01 12.39
C GLY A 81 -14.17 -11.15 13.40
N GLY A 82 -14.84 -11.83 14.32
CA GLY A 82 -15.83 -11.24 15.22
C GLY A 82 -17.15 -10.90 14.49
N PRO A 83 -18.17 -10.42 15.22
CA PRO A 83 -18.25 -10.37 16.67
C PRO A 83 -18.27 -11.78 17.29
N TYR A 84 -17.89 -11.90 18.56
CA TYR A 84 -17.75 -13.19 19.23
C TYR A 84 -18.83 -13.39 20.30
N ASN A 85 -19.79 -14.27 20.01
CA ASN A 85 -20.99 -14.44 20.84
C ASN A 85 -20.91 -15.65 21.79
N PHE A 86 -19.70 -16.04 22.20
CA PHE A 86 -19.46 -17.21 23.03
C PHE A 86 -19.02 -16.82 24.46
N ASN A 87 -19.27 -17.73 25.42
CA ASN A 87 -18.97 -17.53 26.83
C ASN A 87 -17.48 -17.17 27.07
N PRO A 88 -17.17 -16.38 28.13
CA PRO A 88 -15.81 -15.91 28.45
C PRO A 88 -14.84 -17.01 28.91
N ALA A 89 -15.17 -18.29 28.70
CA ALA A 89 -14.27 -19.42 28.94
C ALA A 89 -13.28 -19.65 27.77
N SER A 90 -13.55 -19.07 26.59
CA SER A 90 -12.65 -19.12 25.41
C SER A 90 -12.31 -17.71 24.93
N LEU A 91 -11.66 -16.93 25.80
CA LEU A 91 -11.25 -15.54 25.52
C LEU A 91 -10.11 -15.44 24.49
N VAL A 92 -9.44 -16.55 24.14
CA VAL A 92 -8.34 -16.51 23.18
C VAL A 92 -8.80 -16.98 21.81
N VAL A 93 -8.68 -16.10 20.81
CA VAL A 93 -8.93 -16.39 19.40
C VAL A 93 -7.59 -16.43 18.67
N ASN A 94 -7.26 -17.59 18.08
CA ASN A 94 -6.12 -17.76 17.19
C ASN A 94 -6.62 -17.90 15.73
N ARG A 95 -6.07 -17.09 14.83
CA ARG A 95 -6.40 -17.10 13.40
C ARG A 95 -5.11 -17.01 12.59
N THR A 96 -4.94 -17.92 11.65
CA THR A 96 -3.80 -17.92 10.73
C THR A 96 -4.33 -17.79 9.30
N PHE A 97 -3.73 -16.91 8.51
CA PHE A 97 -4.13 -16.68 7.12
C PHE A 97 -2.90 -16.37 6.25
N SER A 98 -3.02 -16.69 4.95
CA SER A 98 -1.96 -16.48 3.96
C SER A 98 -2.01 -15.07 3.40
N VAL A 99 -0.85 -14.44 3.24
CA VAL A 99 -0.69 -13.11 2.65
C VAL A 99 0.45 -13.11 1.65
N ASN A 100 0.41 -12.18 0.70
CA ASN A 100 1.48 -11.97 -0.26
C ASN A 100 2.50 -10.99 0.33
N LEU A 101 3.74 -11.42 0.46
CA LEU A 101 4.84 -10.63 1.05
C LEU A 101 5.18 -9.36 0.25
N ASN A 102 4.72 -9.26 -0.99
CA ASN A 102 4.95 -8.07 -1.82
C ASN A 102 3.94 -6.94 -1.52
N HIS A 103 2.99 -7.14 -0.61
CA HIS A 103 2.01 -6.13 -0.21
C HIS A 103 2.19 -5.74 1.25
N ASN A 104 1.80 -4.50 1.56
CA ASN A 104 1.63 -4.06 2.94
C ASN A 104 0.19 -4.30 3.39
N TYR A 105 0.03 -4.56 4.68
CA TYR A 105 -1.26 -4.86 5.27
C TYR A 105 -1.52 -3.99 6.51
N SER A 106 -2.78 -3.66 6.73
CA SER A 106 -3.25 -2.95 7.93
C SER A 106 -4.26 -3.80 8.67
N LEU A 107 -3.96 -4.13 9.93
CA LEU A 107 -4.91 -4.76 10.85
C LEU A 107 -5.74 -3.68 11.51
N THR A 108 -7.05 -3.76 11.37
CA THR A 108 -7.99 -2.92 12.12
C THR A 108 -8.73 -3.80 13.12
N VAL A 109 -8.72 -3.39 14.38
CA VAL A 109 -9.55 -3.97 15.44
C VAL A 109 -10.47 -2.88 15.95
N SER A 110 -11.76 -3.16 16.00
CA SER A 110 -12.79 -2.23 16.46
C SER A 110 -13.52 -2.84 17.64
N ASP A 111 -13.76 -1.99 18.63
CA ASP A 111 -14.64 -2.28 19.75
C ASP A 111 -15.93 -1.45 19.62
N ALA A 112 -17.08 -2.07 19.83
CA ALA A 112 -18.37 -1.44 19.60
C ALA A 112 -18.82 -0.49 20.73
N ALA A 113 -18.40 -0.75 21.97
CA ALA A 113 -18.68 0.12 23.11
C ALA A 113 -17.76 1.35 23.13
N GLY A 114 -16.55 1.21 22.57
CA GLY A 114 -15.57 2.28 22.44
C GLY A 114 -14.71 2.48 23.70
N ASP A 115 -14.78 1.56 24.66
CA ASP A 115 -13.87 1.49 25.80
C ASP A 115 -12.57 0.72 25.46
N GLY A 116 -12.62 -0.06 24.38
CA GLY A 116 -11.47 -0.77 23.82
C GLY A 116 -11.17 -2.07 24.56
N ILE A 117 -10.24 -2.84 23.99
CA ILE A 117 -10.04 -4.25 24.37
C ILE A 117 -9.41 -4.48 25.76
N CYS A 118 -9.13 -3.42 26.52
CA CYS A 118 -8.53 -3.54 27.84
C CYS A 118 -9.02 -2.45 28.79
N CYS A 119 -9.39 -2.89 29.99
CA CYS A 119 -8.60 -2.76 31.23
C CYS A 119 -9.54 -2.68 32.43
N ALA A 120 -10.60 -1.88 32.30
CA ALA A 120 -11.67 -1.80 33.29
C ALA A 120 -12.58 -3.03 33.26
N TYR A 121 -12.77 -3.62 32.07
CA TYR A 121 -13.76 -4.68 31.83
C TYR A 121 -13.14 -5.98 31.31
N GLY A 122 -11.93 -6.28 31.75
CA GLY A 122 -11.16 -7.43 31.27
C GLY A 122 -9.84 -7.00 30.68
N ARG A 123 -8.92 -7.95 30.59
CA ARG A 123 -7.57 -7.73 30.08
C ARG A 123 -7.44 -8.45 28.74
N GLY A 124 -7.89 -7.80 27.69
CA GLY A 124 -7.61 -8.25 26.33
C GLY A 124 -6.26 -7.78 25.83
N SER A 125 -5.82 -8.38 24.73
CA SER A 125 -4.54 -8.10 24.08
C SER A 125 -4.58 -8.54 22.62
N ILE A 126 -3.85 -7.84 21.76
CA ILE A 126 -3.75 -8.15 20.33
C ILE A 126 -2.28 -8.41 19.99
N PHE A 127 -1.99 -9.59 19.43
CA PHE A 127 -0.67 -9.94 18.91
C PHE A 127 -0.76 -10.39 17.46
N LEU A 128 0.21 -9.94 16.66
CA LEU A 128 0.34 -10.31 15.25
C LEU A 128 1.75 -10.84 15.00
N TYR A 129 1.84 -12.05 14.47
CA TYR A 129 3.10 -12.73 14.19
C TYR A 129 3.22 -13.04 12.69
N LEU A 130 4.45 -12.97 12.17
CA LEU A 130 4.78 -13.53 10.85
C LEU A 130 5.12 -15.02 11.02
N GLY A 131 4.54 -15.89 10.20
CA GLY A 131 4.67 -17.35 10.28
C GLY A 131 3.56 -18.02 11.10
N ARG A 132 3.71 -19.33 11.36
CA ARG A 132 2.85 -20.06 12.30
C ARG A 132 3.41 -19.89 13.71
N THR A 133 2.54 -19.75 14.70
CA THR A 133 2.93 -19.99 16.09
C THR A 133 3.15 -21.49 16.27
N GLU A 134 4.40 -21.94 16.31
CA GLU A 134 4.74 -23.29 16.74
C GLU A 134 4.27 -23.44 18.19
N SER A 135 3.24 -24.24 18.43
CA SER A 135 2.93 -24.68 19.79
C SER A 135 4.10 -25.54 20.24
N SER A 136 4.88 -25.07 21.20
CA SER A 136 5.92 -25.89 21.82
C SER A 136 5.22 -27.07 22.50
N GLU A 137 5.11 -28.20 21.80
CA GLU A 137 4.72 -29.46 22.40
C GLU A 137 5.89 -29.89 23.29
N THR A 138 5.71 -29.79 24.60
CA THR A 138 6.59 -30.48 25.55
C THR A 138 6.40 -31.97 25.29
N ILE A 139 7.35 -32.59 24.59
CA ILE A 139 7.45 -34.05 24.58
C ILE A 139 7.84 -34.45 26.00
N LEU A 140 6.90 -35.10 26.69
CA LEU A 140 7.11 -35.71 28.01
C LEU A 140 8.05 -36.92 27.92
#